data_AF-A0A377XJN5-F1
#
_entry.id   AF-A0A377XJN5-F1
#
_cell.length_a   1.000
_cell.length_b   1.000
_cell.length_c   1.000
_cell.angle_alpha   90.00
_cell.angle_beta   90.00
_cell.angle_gamma   90.00
#
_symmetry.space_group_name_H-M   'P 1'
#
loop_
_entity.id
_entity.type
_entity.pdbx_description
1 polymer ?
#
loop_
_entity_poly.entity_id
_entity_poly.type
_entity_poly.pdbx_seq_one_letter_code
_entity_poly.pdbx_strand_id
1 'polypeptide(L)'
;MESFIKAENNGKNICMVFAHNDDMAIGAIQAIKEAGLKPGKDILTGSIDGVPDIYKAMIAGEANASVELAPNMAGPAFDALEKYKKDGTLPEKLTITKSTLYLPDTAKEELEKKKKYGLLSGEPLIPSLSPMGEGKKQRSRNPGKPSATRGNLTSFEGDIDYERRGTLGDPSHRRT
;
A
#
# COMPACT_ATOMS: atom_id res chain seq x y z
N MET A 1 -4.73 -1.97 15.22
CA MET A 1 -5.07 -3.31 15.77
C MET A 1 -5.39 -3.27 17.25
N GLU A 2 -4.59 -2.58 18.08
CA GLU A 2 -4.77 -2.50 19.54
C GLU A 2 -6.20 -2.16 20.00
N SER A 3 -6.84 -1.16 19.40
CA SER A 3 -8.22 -0.76 19.76
C SER A 3 -9.23 -1.88 19.49
N PHE A 4 -9.05 -2.66 18.42
CA PHE A 4 -9.90 -3.80 18.11
C PHE A 4 -9.70 -4.94 19.09
N ILE A 5 -8.46 -5.21 19.49
CA ILE A 5 -8.19 -6.22 20.52
C ILE A 5 -8.90 -5.85 21.83
N LYS A 6 -8.81 -4.59 22.26
CA LYS A 6 -9.49 -4.10 23.46
C LYS A 6 -11.03 -4.18 23.35
N ALA A 7 -11.59 -3.87 22.19
CA ALA A 7 -13.03 -3.91 21.95
C ALA A 7 -13.59 -5.34 21.85
N GLU A 8 -12.84 -6.26 21.25
CA GLU A 8 -13.29 -7.61 20.90
C GLU A 8 -12.87 -8.66 21.94
N ASN A 9 -13.26 -8.44 23.20
CA ASN A 9 -13.02 -9.37 24.31
C ASN A 9 -11.53 -9.78 24.45
N ASN A 10 -10.64 -8.77 24.42
CA ASN A 10 -9.19 -8.94 24.41
C ASN A 10 -8.69 -9.83 23.26
N GLY A 11 -9.27 -9.63 22.06
CA GLY A 11 -8.93 -10.32 20.81
C GLY A 11 -9.50 -11.72 20.64
N LYS A 12 -10.24 -12.26 21.62
CA LYS A 12 -10.80 -13.62 21.56
C LYS A 12 -11.89 -13.80 20.50
N ASN A 13 -12.55 -12.72 20.10
CA ASN A 13 -13.55 -12.74 19.03
C ASN A 13 -12.96 -12.51 17.63
N ILE A 14 -11.64 -12.34 17.51
CA ILE A 14 -10.97 -12.08 16.23
C ILE A 14 -10.35 -13.39 15.75
N CYS A 15 -10.82 -13.92 14.62
CA CYS A 15 -10.25 -15.13 14.02
C CYS A 15 -9.05 -14.83 13.12
N MET A 16 -9.10 -13.73 12.36
CA MET A 16 -8.09 -13.36 11.38
C MET A 16 -8.01 -11.85 11.22
N VAL A 17 -6.80 -11.34 10.98
CA VAL A 17 -6.56 -9.99 10.47
C VAL A 17 -6.13 -10.08 9.01
N PHE A 18 -6.87 -9.37 8.15
CA PHE A 18 -6.48 -9.14 6.77
C PHE A 18 -5.94 -7.71 6.64
N ALA A 19 -4.69 -7.59 6.20
CA ALA A 19 -4.03 -6.32 5.98
C ALA A 19 -3.74 -6.15 4.49
N HIS A 20 -4.01 -4.96 3.94
CA HIS A 20 -3.78 -4.72 2.51
C HIS A 20 -2.29 -4.65 2.13
N ASN A 21 -1.41 -4.51 3.11
CA ASN A 21 0.04 -4.53 2.94
C ASN A 21 0.67 -5.31 4.12
N ASP A 22 1.76 -6.02 3.86
CA ASP A 22 2.57 -6.71 4.86
C ASP A 22 3.05 -5.82 6.03
N ASP A 23 3.39 -4.54 5.82
CA ASP A 23 3.84 -3.63 6.88
C ASP A 23 2.74 -3.40 7.93
N MET A 24 1.48 -3.27 7.47
CA MET A 24 0.34 -3.19 8.38
C MET A 24 0.09 -4.53 9.09
N ALA A 25 0.35 -5.65 8.43
CA ALA A 25 0.26 -6.97 9.04
C ALA A 25 1.31 -7.13 10.14
N ILE A 26 2.54 -6.67 9.91
CA ILE A 26 3.63 -6.67 10.89
C ILE A 26 3.27 -5.79 12.10
N GLY A 27 2.71 -4.60 11.87
CA GLY A 27 2.19 -3.76 12.95
C GLY A 27 1.06 -4.43 13.74
N ALA A 28 0.17 -5.17 13.07
CA ALA A 28 -0.86 -5.96 13.73
C ALA A 28 -0.27 -7.12 14.55
N ILE A 29 0.73 -7.83 14.03
CA ILE A 29 1.45 -8.91 14.71
C ILE A 29 2.06 -8.39 16.02
N GLN A 30 2.68 -7.20 16.00
CA GLN A 30 3.23 -6.58 17.22
C GLN A 30 2.15 -6.30 18.26
N ALA A 31 1.05 -5.67 17.87
CA ALA A 31 -0.08 -5.39 18.76
C ALA A 31 -0.72 -6.67 19.36
N ILE A 32 -0.80 -7.75 18.56
CA ILE A 32 -1.32 -9.05 19.01
C ILE A 32 -0.40 -9.64 20.09
N LYS A 33 0.93 -9.56 19.91
CA LYS A 33 1.91 -10.01 20.90
C LYS A 33 1.84 -9.19 22.19
N GLU A 34 1.74 -7.88 22.08
CA GLU A 34 1.63 -6.98 23.23
C GLU A 34 0.37 -7.24 24.06
N ALA A 35 -0.71 -7.70 23.42
CA ALA A 35 -1.91 -8.16 24.09
C ALA A 35 -1.81 -9.57 24.72
N GLY A 36 -0.65 -10.22 24.62
CA GLY A 36 -0.40 -11.57 25.15
C GLY A 36 -1.00 -12.71 24.31
N LEU A 37 -1.43 -12.42 23.07
CA LEU A 37 -1.96 -13.41 22.14
C LEU A 37 -0.86 -13.92 21.19
N LYS A 38 -1.07 -15.10 20.60
CA LYS A 38 -0.14 -15.70 19.64
C LYS A 38 -0.57 -15.35 18.21
N PRO A 39 0.12 -14.40 17.53
CA PRO A 39 -0.14 -14.16 16.11
C PRO A 39 0.17 -15.44 15.32
N GLY A 40 -0.58 -15.70 14.26
CA GLY A 40 -0.43 -16.90 13.45
C GLY A 40 -1.18 -18.14 13.97
N LYS A 41 -1.65 -18.11 15.23
CA LYS A 41 -2.39 -19.22 15.85
C LYS A 41 -3.71 -18.77 16.49
N ASP A 42 -3.65 -17.83 17.43
CA ASP A 42 -4.83 -17.31 18.11
C ASP A 42 -5.58 -16.33 17.19
N ILE A 43 -4.81 -15.53 16.44
CA ILE A 43 -5.30 -14.65 15.38
C ILE A 43 -4.48 -14.93 14.12
N LEU A 44 -5.13 -15.43 13.07
CA LEU A 44 -4.49 -15.67 11.78
C LEU A 44 -4.15 -14.34 11.08
N THR A 45 -3.12 -14.31 10.27
CA THR A 45 -2.74 -13.11 9.50
C THR A 45 -2.67 -13.39 8.01
N GLY A 46 -3.26 -12.48 7.22
CA GLY A 46 -3.21 -12.49 5.77
C GLY A 46 -2.85 -11.11 5.24
N SER A 47 -1.90 -11.04 4.31
CA SER A 47 -1.47 -9.77 3.73
C SER A 47 -1.06 -9.85 2.27
N ILE A 48 -0.61 -8.72 1.72
CA ILE A 48 -0.20 -8.58 0.33
C ILE A 48 1.12 -7.80 0.33
N ASP A 49 2.08 -8.24 -0.47
CA ASP A 49 3.27 -7.55 -1.01
C ASP A 49 4.42 -8.56 -1.15
N GLY A 50 4.60 -9.44 -0.17
CA GLY A 50 5.70 -10.37 -0.10
C GLY A 50 7.02 -9.70 0.26
N VAL A 51 7.03 -8.82 1.29
CA VAL A 51 8.24 -8.18 1.80
C VAL A 51 9.09 -9.17 2.61
N PRO A 52 10.42 -9.03 2.68
CA PRO A 52 11.27 -9.95 3.43
C PRO A 52 10.84 -10.21 4.88
N ASP A 53 10.30 -9.19 5.54
CA ASP A 53 9.92 -9.28 6.94
C ASP A 53 8.65 -10.11 7.17
N ILE A 54 7.72 -10.18 6.20
CA ILE A 54 6.56 -11.08 6.34
C ILE A 54 7.01 -12.54 6.27
N TYR A 55 7.99 -12.87 5.43
CA TYR A 55 8.52 -14.24 5.36
C TYR A 55 9.27 -14.62 6.64
N LYS A 56 9.99 -13.68 7.27
CA LYS A 56 10.57 -13.90 8.60
C LYS A 56 9.49 -14.16 9.64
N ALA A 57 8.39 -13.40 9.62
CA ALA A 57 7.25 -13.62 10.50
C ALA A 57 6.57 -14.98 10.25
N MET A 58 6.45 -15.41 8.99
CA MET A 58 5.95 -16.76 8.64
C MET A 58 6.86 -17.86 9.19
N ILE A 59 8.19 -17.72 9.06
CA ILE A 59 9.16 -18.67 9.60
C ILE A 59 9.10 -18.74 11.13
N ALA A 60 8.85 -17.59 11.79
CA ALA A 60 8.62 -17.53 13.23
C ALA A 60 7.27 -18.12 13.67
N GLY A 61 6.40 -18.49 12.74
CA GLY A 61 5.05 -19.00 13.01
C GLY A 61 4.04 -17.91 13.40
N GLU A 62 4.36 -16.66 13.09
CA GLU A 62 3.59 -15.47 13.47
C GLU A 62 2.74 -14.91 12.32
N ALA A 63 2.95 -15.41 11.10
CA ALA A 63 2.15 -15.07 9.93
C ALA A 63 1.73 -16.31 9.12
N ASN A 64 0.57 -16.25 8.45
CA ASN A 64 -0.01 -17.41 7.76
C ASN A 64 -0.02 -17.30 6.23
N ALA A 65 -0.31 -16.13 5.68
CA ALA A 65 -0.47 -15.98 4.23
C ALA A 65 -0.04 -14.59 3.75
N SER A 66 0.72 -14.53 2.66
CA SER A 66 0.98 -13.28 1.95
C SER A 66 0.94 -13.51 0.45
N VAL A 67 0.28 -12.60 -0.27
CA VAL A 67 0.24 -12.61 -1.73
C VAL A 67 1.34 -11.71 -2.26
N GLU A 68 2.25 -12.25 -3.06
CA GLU A 68 3.33 -11.48 -3.66
C GLU A 68 2.82 -10.49 -4.70
N LEU A 69 3.30 -9.26 -4.56
CA LEU A 69 3.27 -8.24 -5.59
C LEU A 69 4.67 -8.16 -6.23
N ALA A 70 4.75 -8.32 -7.56
CA ALA A 70 6.02 -8.20 -8.26
C ALA A 70 6.58 -6.76 -8.08
N PRO A 71 7.78 -6.58 -7.48
CA PRO A 71 8.30 -5.25 -7.18
C PRO A 71 8.70 -4.48 -8.45
N ASN A 72 8.97 -5.19 -9.55
CA ASN A 72 9.35 -4.58 -10.82
C ASN A 72 8.14 -4.19 -11.68
N MET A 73 7.42 -3.16 -11.25
CA MET A 73 6.38 -2.51 -12.07
C MET A 73 6.98 -1.51 -13.07
N ALA A 74 8.19 -1.01 -12.80
CA ALA A 74 8.84 0.01 -13.62
C ALA A 74 9.37 -0.54 -14.95
N GLY A 75 9.91 -1.77 -14.98
CA GLY A 75 10.42 -2.39 -16.21
C GLY A 75 9.39 -2.42 -17.33
N PRO A 76 8.20 -3.04 -17.14
CA PRO A 76 7.14 -3.02 -18.15
C PRO A 76 6.68 -1.61 -18.54
N ALA A 77 6.71 -0.65 -17.61
CA ALA A 77 6.37 0.73 -17.90
C ALA A 77 7.42 1.43 -18.78
N PHE A 78 8.71 1.20 -18.53
CA PHE A 78 9.80 1.70 -19.37
C PHE A 78 9.79 1.05 -20.75
N ASP A 79 9.55 -0.26 -20.84
CA ASP A 79 9.42 -0.98 -22.12
C ASP A 79 8.27 -0.40 -22.97
N ALA A 80 7.13 -0.10 -22.35
CA ALA A 80 6.01 0.55 -23.00
C ALA A 80 6.36 1.97 -23.49
N LEU A 81 7.06 2.74 -22.66
CA LEU A 81 7.49 4.10 -22.99
C LEU A 81 8.49 4.13 -24.15
N GLU A 82 9.45 3.21 -24.18
CA GLU A 82 10.45 3.09 -25.25
C GLU A 82 9.80 2.73 -26.59
N LYS A 83 8.89 1.74 -26.59
CA LYS A 83 8.11 1.36 -27.78
C LYS A 83 7.30 2.56 -28.29
N TYR A 84 6.55 3.21 -27.40
CA TYR A 84 5.76 4.38 -27.77
C TYR A 84 6.62 5.51 -28.36
N LYS A 85 7.80 5.79 -27.78
CA LYS A 85 8.72 6.82 -28.32
C LYS A 85 9.34 6.45 -29.67
N LYS A 86 9.54 5.15 -29.94
CA LYS A 86 10.22 4.67 -31.15
C LYS A 86 9.31 4.70 -32.38
N ASP A 87 8.08 4.21 -32.23
CA ASP A 87 7.17 4.00 -33.37
C ASP A 87 5.69 4.36 -33.07
N GLY A 88 5.41 4.96 -31.91
CA GLY A 88 4.05 5.35 -31.52
C GLY A 88 3.18 4.18 -31.05
N THR A 89 3.75 2.98 -30.85
CA THR A 89 2.99 1.81 -30.37
C THR A 89 2.39 2.10 -29.00
N LEU A 90 1.06 2.09 -28.92
CA LEU A 90 0.34 2.22 -27.66
C LEU A 90 0.46 0.90 -26.87
N PRO A 91 0.79 0.95 -25.57
CA PRO A 91 0.71 -0.23 -24.74
C PRO A 91 -0.73 -0.72 -24.61
N GLU A 92 -0.89 -1.99 -24.25
CA GLU A 92 -2.19 -2.51 -23.84
C GLU A 92 -2.74 -1.70 -22.65
N LYS A 93 -4.08 -1.64 -22.55
CA LYS A 93 -4.75 -0.87 -21.50
C LYS A 93 -4.45 -1.41 -20.09
N LEU A 94 -4.08 -2.68 -19.96
CA LEU A 94 -3.82 -3.34 -18.68
C LEU A 94 -2.62 -4.30 -18.78
N THR A 95 -1.50 -3.95 -18.16
CA THR A 95 -0.34 -4.83 -18.01
C THR A 95 -0.42 -5.57 -16.68
N ILE A 96 -0.81 -6.85 -16.71
CA ILE A 96 -0.97 -7.67 -15.49
C ILE A 96 0.38 -8.28 -15.10
N THR A 97 0.80 -8.05 -13.86
CA THR A 97 1.92 -8.80 -13.26
C THR A 97 1.40 -10.02 -12.52
N LYS A 98 2.22 -11.08 -12.46
CA LYS A 98 1.84 -12.33 -11.78
C LYS A 98 1.79 -12.09 -10.27
N SER A 99 0.65 -12.41 -9.65
CA SER A 99 0.50 -12.50 -8.19
C SER A 99 0.49 -13.96 -7.77
N THR A 100 1.27 -14.31 -6.74
CA THR A 100 1.38 -15.67 -6.23
C THR A 100 1.14 -15.67 -4.73
N LEU A 101 0.30 -16.59 -4.24
CA LEU A 101 0.12 -16.79 -2.81
C LEU A 101 1.28 -17.61 -2.24
N TYR A 102 1.89 -17.12 -1.17
CA TYR A 102 2.86 -17.87 -0.38
C TYR A 102 2.35 -18.15 1.03
N LEU A 103 2.72 -19.33 1.50
CA LEU A 103 2.39 -19.88 2.81
C LEU A 103 3.70 -20.21 3.56
N PRO A 104 3.67 -20.58 4.85
CA PRO A 104 4.88 -20.74 5.66
C PRO A 104 5.81 -21.87 5.21
N ASP A 105 5.30 -22.81 4.41
CA ASP A 105 6.06 -23.91 3.79
C ASP A 105 7.08 -23.42 2.75
N THR A 106 6.72 -22.38 2.00
CA THR A 106 7.52 -21.77 0.92
C THR A 106 8.30 -20.53 1.37
N ALA A 107 7.99 -19.99 2.55
CA ALA A 107 8.56 -18.74 3.05
C ALA A 107 10.10 -18.71 3.13
N LYS A 108 10.75 -19.83 3.46
CA LYS A 108 12.23 -19.90 3.50
C LYS A 108 12.85 -19.72 2.12
N GLU A 109 12.29 -20.36 1.11
CA GLU A 109 12.79 -20.29 -0.27
C GLU A 109 12.58 -18.89 -0.84
N GLU A 110 11.42 -18.29 -0.59
CA GLU A 110 11.12 -16.94 -1.06
C GLU A 110 11.99 -15.88 -0.38
N LEU A 111 12.28 -16.03 0.92
CA LEU A 111 13.18 -15.11 1.61
C LEU A 111 14.58 -15.10 0.98
N GLU A 112 15.11 -16.26 0.58
CA GLU A 112 16.39 -16.35 -0.14
C GLU A 112 16.31 -15.73 -1.54
N LYS A 113 15.21 -15.93 -2.27
CA LYS A 113 15.00 -15.27 -3.58
C LYS A 113 14.96 -13.75 -3.44
N LYS A 114 14.31 -13.21 -2.40
CA LYS A 114 14.22 -11.75 -2.18
C LYS A 114 15.56 -11.09 -1.87
N LYS A 115 16.55 -11.81 -1.32
CA LYS A 115 17.94 -11.29 -1.21
C LYS A 115 18.53 -10.96 -2.58
N LYS A 116 18.20 -11.76 -3.60
CA LYS A 116 18.69 -11.59 -4.98
C LYS A 116 18.04 -10.41 -5.71
N TYR A 117 16.84 -10.00 -5.31
CA TYR A 117 16.10 -8.89 -5.92
C TYR A 117 16.50 -7.51 -5.37
N GLY A 118 17.57 -7.36 -4.61
CA GLY A 118 18.00 -6.05 -4.11
C GLY A 118 17.18 -5.49 -2.94
N LEU A 119 16.05 -6.11 -2.59
CA LEU A 119 15.19 -5.68 -1.46
C LEU A 119 15.87 -5.76 -0.09
N LEU A 120 16.97 -6.52 0.02
CA LEU A 120 17.76 -6.66 1.24
C LEU A 120 19.20 -6.16 1.10
N SER A 121 19.71 -5.95 -0.13
CA SER A 121 21.10 -5.54 -0.35
C SER A 121 21.30 -4.03 -0.45
N GLY A 122 20.23 -3.23 -0.45
CA GLY A 122 20.33 -1.78 -0.60
C GLY A 122 20.87 -1.33 -1.96
N GLU A 123 21.05 -2.26 -2.89
CA GLU A 123 21.48 -1.97 -4.26
C GLU A 123 20.27 -1.59 -5.11
N PRO A 124 20.36 -0.52 -5.92
CA PRO A 124 19.26 -0.08 -6.74
C PRO A 124 18.87 -1.19 -7.73
N LEU A 125 17.58 -1.50 -7.76
CA LEU A 125 16.93 -2.43 -8.70
C LEU A 125 17.12 -2.07 -10.19
N ILE A 126 17.74 -0.92 -10.48
CA ILE A 126 18.01 -0.42 -11.83
C ILE A 126 19.52 -0.15 -11.95
N PRO A 127 20.31 -1.06 -12.55
CA PRO A 127 21.76 -0.92 -12.66
C PRO A 127 22.24 0.23 -13.57
N SER A 128 21.34 0.93 -14.26
CA SER A 128 21.72 1.91 -15.27
C SER A 128 20.69 3.02 -15.45
N LEU A 129 20.35 3.73 -14.38
CA LEU A 129 19.98 5.14 -14.54
C LEU A 129 21.28 5.92 -14.47
N SER A 130 21.88 6.18 -15.64
CA SER A 130 22.80 7.31 -15.76
C SER A 130 22.10 8.53 -15.13
N PRO A 131 22.78 9.32 -14.30
CA PRO A 131 22.16 10.50 -13.71
C PRO A 131 21.59 11.33 -14.85
N MET A 132 20.27 11.52 -14.86
CA MET A 132 19.65 12.49 -15.77
C MET A 132 20.36 13.82 -15.49
N GLY A 133 21.18 14.25 -16.45
CA GLY A 133 21.96 15.46 -16.34
C GLY A 133 21.08 16.60 -15.91
N GLU A 134 21.58 17.43 -15.00
CA GLU A 134 20.91 18.62 -14.51
C GLU A 134 20.29 19.39 -15.67
N GLY A 135 18.98 19.27 -15.82
CA GLY A 135 18.21 20.09 -16.74
C GLY A 135 18.41 21.53 -16.32
N LYS A 136 19.24 22.27 -17.08
CA LYS A 136 19.42 23.70 -16.92
C LYS A 136 18.04 24.33 -16.73
N LYS A 137 17.83 24.98 -15.58
CA LYS A 137 16.64 25.79 -15.28
C LYS A 137 16.48 26.86 -16.37
N GLN A 138 15.78 26.54 -17.44
CA GLN A 138 15.34 27.55 -18.40
C GLN A 138 14.00 28.08 -17.88
N ARG A 139 14.10 29.05 -16.96
CA ARG A 139 12.99 29.94 -16.61
C ARG A 139 12.61 30.70 -17.87
N SER A 140 11.65 30.19 -18.63
CA SER A 140 10.91 31.00 -19.59
C SER A 140 10.07 31.99 -18.79
N ARG A 141 10.50 33.26 -18.76
CA ARG A 141 9.71 34.38 -18.26
C ARG A 141 8.60 34.62 -19.27
N ASN A 142 7.37 34.25 -18.93
CA ASN A 142 6.18 34.70 -19.66
C ASN A 142 5.85 36.13 -19.17
N PRO A 143 5.93 37.19 -19.99
CA PRO A 143 5.62 38.54 -19.56
C PRO A 143 4.12 38.76 -19.74
N GLY A 144 3.33 38.44 -18.72
CA GLY A 144 1.90 38.66 -18.80
C GLY A 144 1.11 37.99 -17.70
N LYS A 145 1.25 38.46 -16.46
CA LYS A 145 0.16 38.71 -15.51
C LYS A 145 0.69 39.22 -14.17
N PRO A 146 0.04 40.21 -13.55
CA PRO A 146 0.54 40.91 -12.37
C PRO A 146 0.47 40.08 -11.09
N SER A 147 1.44 40.31 -10.21
CA SER A 147 1.60 39.69 -8.90
C SER A 147 0.52 40.15 -7.91
N ALA A 148 -0.07 39.21 -7.16
CA ALA A 148 -0.84 39.52 -5.96
C ALA A 148 -0.11 39.00 -4.71
N THR A 149 0.20 39.95 -3.83
CA THR A 149 0.87 39.82 -2.53
C THR A 149 -0.03 39.20 -1.45
N ARG A 150 0.61 38.61 -0.43
CA ARG A 150 0.03 38.09 0.82
C ARG A 150 -0.80 39.14 1.58
N GLY A 151 -1.95 38.74 2.14
CA GLY A 151 -2.73 39.50 3.12
C GLY A 151 -4.01 38.76 3.56
N ASN A 152 -4.36 38.88 4.83
CA ASN A 152 -5.27 38.05 5.64
C ASN A 152 -6.78 38.09 5.32
N LEU A 153 -7.43 36.99 5.73
CA LEU A 153 -8.78 36.84 6.33
C LEU A 153 -9.67 38.09 6.39
N THR A 154 -10.86 38.03 5.79
CA THR A 154 -12.19 38.01 6.46
C THR A 154 -13.31 38.06 5.42
N SER A 155 -14.33 37.20 5.62
CA SER A 155 -15.73 37.31 5.17
C SER A 155 -16.03 37.60 3.69
N PHE A 156 -16.69 36.67 3.01
CA PHE A 156 -18.00 36.91 2.37
C PHE A 156 -18.65 35.56 2.01
N GLU A 157 -19.86 35.37 2.52
CA GLU A 157 -20.77 34.25 2.30
C GLU A 157 -21.23 34.17 0.83
N GLY A 158 -21.59 32.97 0.38
CA GLY A 158 -22.21 32.74 -0.93
C GLY A 158 -22.33 31.26 -1.30
N ASP A 159 -23.39 30.64 -0.78
CA ASP A 159 -24.19 29.56 -1.38
C ASP A 159 -23.55 28.19 -1.67
N ILE A 160 -23.62 27.30 -0.69
CA ILE A 160 -23.74 25.85 -0.93
C ILE A 160 -25.09 25.41 -0.38
N ASP A 161 -26.01 25.08 -1.29
CA ASP A 161 -27.32 24.51 -0.99
C ASP A 161 -27.16 23.21 -0.18
N TYR A 162 -27.56 23.28 1.09
CA TYR A 162 -27.72 22.14 1.98
C TYR A 162 -29.14 22.16 2.57
N GLU A 163 -30.04 21.40 1.97
CA GLU A 163 -31.33 20.94 2.55
C GLU A 163 -31.83 19.82 1.61
N ARG A 164 -32.11 18.56 1.99
CA ARG A 164 -32.67 18.03 3.24
C ARG A 164 -32.52 16.49 3.34
N ARG A 165 -32.13 16.07 4.54
CA ARG A 165 -32.70 14.99 5.39
C ARG A 165 -32.38 13.51 5.10
N GLY A 166 -31.80 12.88 6.13
CA GLY A 166 -31.83 11.45 6.38
C GLY A 166 -30.95 11.01 7.55
N THR A 167 -31.24 11.47 8.77
CA THR A 167 -30.56 11.05 10.01
C THR A 167 -30.91 9.61 10.39
N LEU A 168 -29.90 8.85 10.82
CA LEU A 168 -30.01 7.54 11.48
C LEU A 168 -30.84 7.67 12.78
N GLY A 169 -32.02 7.06 12.83
CA GLY A 169 -32.79 6.94 14.09
C GLY A 169 -34.30 6.83 14.02
N ASP A 170 -34.91 6.16 13.03
CA ASP A 170 -36.36 5.89 13.03
C ASP A 170 -36.66 4.38 13.29
N PRO A 171 -37.34 4.01 14.39
CA PRO A 171 -37.69 2.62 14.73
C PRO A 171 -38.93 2.07 14.01
N SER A 172 -39.31 2.60 12.84
CA SER A 172 -40.55 2.23 12.15
C SER A 172 -40.48 1.04 11.18
N HIS A 173 -39.32 0.40 10.97
CA HIS A 173 -39.23 -0.81 10.13
C HIS A 173 -39.19 -2.09 10.99
N ARG A 174 -40.37 -2.44 11.51
CA ARG A 174 -40.65 -3.70 12.21
C ARG A 174 -41.76 -4.45 11.48
N ARG A 175 -41.44 -5.65 10.95
CA ARG A 175 -42.32 -6.68 10.33
C ARG A 175 -42.92 -6.24 8.98
N THR A 176 -42.89 -7.06 7.94
CA THR A 176 -43.42 -8.45 7.83
C THR A 176 -42.52 -9.38 7.04
#